data_AF-A0AAU0NZG1-F1
#
_entry.id   AF-A0AAU0NZG1-F1
#
_cell.length_a   1.000
_cell.length_b   1.000
_cell.length_c   1.000
_cell.angle_alpha   90.00
_cell.angle_beta   90.00
_cell.angle_gamma   90.00
#
_symmetry.space_group_name_H-M   'P 1'
#
loop_
_entity.id
_entity.type
_entity.pdbx_description
1 polymer ?
#
loop_
_entity_poly.entity_id
_entity_poly.type
_entity_poly.pdbx_seq_one_letter_code
_entity_poly.pdbx_strand_id
1 'polypeptide(L)'
;MKKLLKREMYELTHDYICLLTIGMNFILGIFMASGYLENDYFNLPLGGYQVFIAMLHDSIGFIILTSAFIALLMGKSFSNRIIALKIMSGNSRSNVFLCKVFSIFTVSTIAMLIFPIMGGIVITLRYGWNAPILQSIVALFKILVCTALLDFVIFSVIIFFGVIFRDTVRTVSASVITIFFNALYLSYASDLKVPISMHPMRLLRTVLTNNSWYQFVMFSLYSIVLLSVILLVSYNIFRKCELK
;
A
#
# COMPACT_ATOMS: atom_id res chain seq x y z
N MET A 1 21.52 -10.64 -6.92
CA MET A 1 20.21 -10.20 -6.40
C MET A 1 19.78 -10.91 -5.10
N LYS A 2 19.66 -12.25 -5.05
CA LYS A 2 19.15 -13.00 -3.87
C LYS A 2 19.81 -12.63 -2.53
N LYS A 3 21.15 -12.55 -2.48
CA LYS A 3 21.88 -12.18 -1.25
C LYS A 3 21.59 -10.73 -0.80
N LEU A 4 21.47 -9.80 -1.75
CA LEU A 4 21.17 -8.40 -1.48
C LEU A 4 19.75 -8.22 -0.94
N LEU A 5 18.78 -8.90 -1.54
CA LEU A 5 17.39 -8.87 -1.09
C LEU A 5 17.26 -9.47 0.32
N LYS A 6 17.91 -10.61 0.60
CA LYS A 6 17.91 -11.23 1.93
C LYS A 6 18.43 -10.26 2.99
N ARG A 7 19.51 -9.53 2.70
CA ARG A 7 20.07 -8.52 3.60
C ARG A 7 19.10 -7.35 3.81
N GLU A 8 18.51 -6.82 2.75
CA GLU A 8 17.50 -5.75 2.84
C GLU A 8 16.30 -6.17 3.70
N MET A 9 15.77 -7.38 3.50
CA MET A 9 14.66 -7.88 4.32
C MET A 9 15.06 -7.99 5.80
N TYR A 10 16.27 -8.48 6.07
CA TYR A 10 16.79 -8.59 7.44
C TYR A 10 16.97 -7.22 8.10
N GLU A 11 17.50 -6.23 7.36
CA GLU A 11 17.63 -4.85 7.84
C GLU A 11 16.24 -4.26 8.16
N LEU A 12 15.24 -4.52 7.31
CA LEU A 12 13.87 -4.02 7.51
C LEU A 12 13.14 -4.67 8.69
N THR A 13 13.29 -5.97 8.91
CA THR A 13 12.63 -6.64 10.05
C THR A 13 13.17 -6.18 11.40
N HIS A 14 14.38 -5.60 11.42
CA HIS A 14 15.01 -5.07 12.63
C HIS A 14 15.01 -3.53 12.69
N ASP A 15 14.47 -2.82 11.69
CA ASP A 15 14.33 -1.37 11.76
C ASP A 15 13.14 -1.01 12.65
N TYR A 16 13.37 -0.20 13.67
CA TYR A 16 12.33 0.24 14.62
C TYR A 16 11.17 0.93 13.89
N ILE A 17 11.45 1.67 12.81
CA ILE A 17 10.40 2.38 12.04
C ILE A 17 9.45 1.37 11.41
N CYS A 18 9.99 0.28 10.85
CA CYS A 18 9.20 -0.78 10.25
C CYS A 18 8.34 -1.49 11.30
N LEU A 19 8.94 -1.86 12.44
CA LEU A 19 8.21 -2.48 13.55
C LEU A 19 7.12 -1.56 14.10
N LEU A 20 7.39 -0.25 14.20
CA LEU A 20 6.43 0.75 14.63
C LEU A 20 5.26 0.84 13.63
N THR A 21 5.50 0.85 12.32
CA THR A 21 4.41 0.86 11.33
C THR A 21 3.48 -0.34 11.45
N ILE A 22 4.07 -1.51 11.60
CA ILE A 22 3.31 -2.76 11.74
C ILE A 22 2.52 -2.74 13.05
N GLY A 23 3.15 -2.37 14.16
CA GLY A 23 2.51 -2.28 15.47
C GLY A 23 1.39 -1.23 15.51
N MET A 24 1.57 -0.09 14.87
CA MET A 24 0.56 0.96 14.78
C MET A 24 -0.67 0.48 14.00
N ASN A 25 -0.49 -0.14 12.84
CA ASN A 25 -1.61 -0.69 12.05
C ASN A 25 -2.32 -1.84 12.77
N PHE A 26 -1.57 -2.65 13.52
CA PHE A 26 -2.13 -3.70 14.37
C PHE A 26 -3.06 -3.12 15.44
N ILE A 27 -2.59 -2.12 16.19
CA ILE A 27 -3.37 -1.46 17.24
C ILE A 27 -4.59 -0.76 16.64
N LEU A 28 -4.42 0.00 15.56
CA LEU A 28 -5.51 0.71 14.88
C LEU A 28 -6.58 -0.25 14.36
N GLY A 29 -6.17 -1.41 13.81
CA GLY A 29 -7.09 -2.44 13.33
C GLY A 29 -7.99 -2.98 14.44
N ILE A 30 -7.44 -3.19 15.64
CA ILE A 30 -8.21 -3.65 16.82
C ILE A 30 -9.18 -2.58 17.29
N PHE A 31 -8.72 -1.33 17.46
CA PHE A 31 -9.54 -0.25 18.02
C PHE A 31 -10.68 0.17 17.09
N MET A 32 -10.43 0.22 15.78
CA MET A 32 -11.41 0.71 14.82
C MET A 32 -12.46 -0.35 14.45
N ALA A 33 -12.22 -1.63 14.76
CA ALA A 33 -13.07 -2.75 14.37
C ALA A 33 -14.55 -2.58 14.75
N SER A 34 -14.82 -2.06 15.94
CA SER A 34 -16.19 -1.86 16.42
C SER A 34 -16.94 -0.77 15.65
N GLY A 35 -16.26 0.31 15.22
CA GLY A 35 -16.90 1.41 14.49
C GLY A 35 -17.44 0.98 13.13
N TYR A 36 -16.85 -0.05 12.51
CA TYR A 36 -17.32 -0.57 11.22
C TYR A 36 -18.54 -1.49 11.32
N LEU A 37 -18.92 -1.95 12.52
CA LEU A 37 -20.15 -2.73 12.74
C LEU A 37 -21.40 -1.85 12.69
N GLU A 38 -21.31 -0.60 13.14
CA GLU A 38 -22.46 0.30 13.28
C GLU A 38 -22.92 0.90 11.93
N ASN A 39 -22.01 0.99 10.96
CA ASN A 39 -22.23 1.70 9.71
C ASN A 39 -22.77 0.84 8.55
N ASP A 40 -23.00 -0.46 8.77
CA ASP A 40 -23.52 -1.47 7.82
C ASP A 40 -23.28 -1.17 6.32
N TYR A 41 -22.02 -1.01 5.92
CA TYR A 41 -21.62 -0.47 4.61
C TYR A 41 -22.14 -1.25 3.39
N PHE A 42 -22.50 -2.53 3.56
CA PHE A 42 -22.80 -3.44 2.45
C PHE A 42 -24.07 -4.27 2.68
N ASN A 43 -24.90 -3.95 3.69
CA ASN A 43 -26.07 -4.75 4.10
C ASN A 43 -25.70 -6.24 4.27
N LEU A 44 -24.56 -6.49 4.91
CA LEU A 44 -24.04 -7.84 5.12
C LEU A 44 -24.41 -8.31 6.52
N PRO A 45 -24.55 -9.63 6.75
CA PRO A 45 -24.75 -10.13 8.10
C PRO A 45 -23.59 -9.69 9.01
N LEU A 46 -23.95 -9.27 10.22
CA LEU A 46 -23.00 -8.87 11.26
C LEU A 46 -21.93 -9.94 11.45
N GLY A 47 -20.67 -9.60 11.19
CA GLY A 47 -19.57 -10.54 11.31
C GLY A 47 -18.22 -9.99 10.85
N GLY A 48 -17.18 -10.82 10.98
CA GLY A 48 -15.82 -10.45 10.62
C GLY A 48 -15.63 -10.14 9.13
N TYR A 49 -16.38 -10.79 8.25
CA TYR A 49 -16.28 -10.56 6.80
C TYR A 49 -16.68 -9.14 6.40
N GLN A 50 -17.81 -8.66 6.93
CA GLN A 50 -18.31 -7.32 6.66
C GLN A 50 -17.29 -6.26 7.07
N VAL A 51 -16.73 -6.39 8.28
CA VAL A 51 -15.72 -5.46 8.82
C VAL A 51 -14.43 -5.51 8.01
N PHE A 52 -13.99 -6.70 7.58
CA PHE A 52 -12.83 -6.84 6.71
C PHE A 52 -12.99 -6.05 5.39
N ILE A 53 -14.13 -6.17 4.72
CA ILE A 53 -14.40 -5.41 3.49
C ILE A 53 -14.57 -3.92 3.77
N ALA A 54 -15.28 -3.55 4.83
CA ALA A 54 -15.50 -2.15 5.19
C ALA A 54 -14.17 -1.44 5.48
N MET A 55 -13.26 -2.10 6.20
CA MET A 55 -11.91 -1.58 6.47
C MET A 55 -11.06 -1.44 5.19
N LEU A 56 -11.17 -2.38 4.25
CA LEU A 56 -10.50 -2.26 2.96
C LEU A 56 -11.05 -1.07 2.15
N HIS A 57 -12.37 -0.86 2.20
CA HIS A 57 -13.06 0.22 1.51
C HIS A 57 -12.71 1.62 2.06
N ASP A 58 -12.51 1.73 3.37
CA ASP A 58 -12.24 2.99 4.08
C ASP A 58 -10.77 3.21 4.47
N SER A 59 -9.86 2.45 3.86
CA SER A 59 -8.43 2.49 4.19
C SER A 59 -7.71 3.80 3.82
N ILE A 60 -8.40 4.81 3.26
CA ILE A 60 -7.80 6.06 2.74
C ILE A 60 -7.03 6.83 3.83
N GLY A 61 -7.64 7.02 5.00
CA GLY A 61 -6.98 7.73 6.11
C GLY A 61 -5.72 7.01 6.59
N PHE A 62 -5.78 5.68 6.61
CA PHE A 62 -4.69 4.83 7.04
C PHE A 62 -3.55 4.79 6.02
N ILE A 63 -3.85 4.83 4.72
CA ILE A 63 -2.85 4.93 3.65
C ILE A 63 -1.98 6.18 3.83
N ILE A 64 -2.56 7.33 4.19
CA ILE A 64 -1.79 8.56 4.40
C ILE A 64 -0.82 8.37 5.58
N LEU A 65 -1.32 7.85 6.70
CA LEU A 65 -0.53 7.62 7.90
C LEU A 65 0.62 6.63 7.64
N THR A 66 0.34 5.48 7.02
CA THR A 66 1.35 4.45 6.71
C THR A 66 2.36 4.94 5.66
N SER A 67 1.91 5.73 4.68
CA SER A 67 2.78 6.30 3.66
C SER A 67 3.87 7.19 4.24
N ALA A 68 3.58 7.94 5.31
CA ALA A 68 4.58 8.80 5.95
C ALA A 68 5.76 7.98 6.49
N PHE A 69 5.48 6.87 7.16
CA PHE A 69 6.53 6.01 7.70
C PHE A 69 7.27 5.19 6.64
N ILE A 70 6.57 4.72 5.60
CA ILE A 70 7.21 4.04 4.46
C ILE A 70 8.12 5.03 3.71
N ALA A 71 7.69 6.29 3.58
CA ALA A 71 8.51 7.36 3.01
C ALA A 71 9.72 7.67 3.87
N LEU A 72 9.60 7.63 5.21
CA LEU A 72 10.75 7.75 6.11
C LEU A 72 11.77 6.63 5.88
N LEU A 73 11.33 5.38 5.75
CA LEU A 73 12.21 4.23 5.44
C LEU A 73 12.96 4.41 4.10
N MET A 74 12.26 4.89 3.07
CA MET A 74 12.84 5.16 1.76
C MET A 74 13.84 6.32 1.81
N GLY A 75 13.43 7.46 2.37
CA GLY A 75 14.23 8.67 2.50
C GLY A 75 15.51 8.45 3.31
N LYS A 76 15.41 7.75 4.45
CA LYS A 76 16.56 7.37 5.30
C LYS A 76 17.60 6.55 4.54
N SER A 77 17.16 5.70 3.60
CA SER A 77 18.07 4.87 2.79
C SER A 77 18.94 5.71 1.83
N PHE A 78 18.43 6.83 1.35
CA PHE A 78 19.20 7.80 0.56
C PHE A 78 20.05 8.71 1.46
N SER A 79 19.45 9.28 2.51
CA SER A 79 20.12 10.22 3.42
C SER A 79 21.33 9.59 4.12
N ASN A 80 21.23 8.33 4.54
CA ASN A 80 22.32 7.61 5.20
C ASN A 80 23.30 6.96 4.21
N ARG A 81 23.20 7.29 2.91
CA ARG A 81 24.06 6.78 1.83
C ARG A 81 24.10 5.25 1.71
N ILE A 82 23.12 4.55 2.26
CA ILE A 82 23.03 3.08 2.23
C ILE A 82 22.96 2.58 0.78
N ILE A 83 22.21 3.30 -0.05
CA ILE A 83 22.07 2.98 -1.48
C ILE A 83 23.40 3.17 -2.23
N ALA A 84 24.14 4.24 -1.93
CA ALA A 84 25.46 4.50 -2.52
C ALA A 84 26.47 3.43 -2.11
N LEU A 85 26.52 3.07 -0.83
CA LEU A 85 27.38 2.01 -0.31
C LEU A 85 27.09 0.65 -0.96
N LYS A 86 25.82 0.32 -1.21
CA LYS A 86 25.41 -0.91 -1.89
C LYS A 86 25.92 -0.99 -3.33
N ILE A 87 26.05 0.15 -4.01
CA ILE A 87 26.61 0.22 -5.37
C ILE A 87 28.13 0.16 -5.32
N MET A 88 28.77 0.88 -4.39
CA MET A 88 30.22 0.84 -4.18
C MET A 88 30.72 -0.55 -3.82
N SER A 89 29.91 -1.37 -3.13
CA SER A 89 30.23 -2.77 -2.82
C SER A 89 30.15 -3.71 -4.04
N GLY A 90 30.08 -3.18 -5.26
CA GLY A 90 30.10 -3.96 -6.51
C GLY A 90 28.74 -4.44 -7.02
N ASN A 91 27.61 -4.00 -6.44
CA ASN A 91 26.29 -4.38 -6.98
C ASN A 91 25.88 -3.46 -8.13
N SER A 92 25.21 -4.02 -9.15
CA SER A 92 24.65 -3.23 -10.25
C SER A 92 23.54 -2.29 -9.77
N ARG A 93 23.44 -1.10 -10.38
CA ARG A 93 22.39 -0.12 -10.07
C ARG A 93 20.98 -0.68 -10.25
N SER A 94 20.76 -1.51 -11.27
CA SER A 94 19.46 -2.18 -11.49
C SER A 94 19.08 -3.12 -10.35
N ASN A 95 20.03 -3.93 -9.87
CA ASN A 95 19.77 -4.87 -8.79
C ASN A 95 19.48 -4.15 -7.48
N VAL A 96 20.21 -3.07 -7.18
CA VAL A 96 19.99 -2.27 -5.97
C VAL A 96 18.60 -1.60 -6.02
N PHE A 97 18.23 -1.02 -7.15
CA PHE A 97 16.92 -0.43 -7.34
C PHE A 97 15.79 -1.46 -7.19
N LEU A 98 15.86 -2.57 -7.92
CA LEU A 98 14.84 -3.64 -7.85
C LEU A 98 14.73 -4.21 -6.45
N CYS A 99 15.84 -4.50 -5.78
CA CYS A 99 15.80 -4.95 -4.39
C CYS A 99 15.07 -3.94 -3.50
N LYS A 100 15.33 -2.63 -3.66
CA LYS A 100 14.65 -1.61 -2.87
C LYS A 100 13.15 -1.50 -3.17
N VAL A 101 12.76 -1.63 -4.43
CA VAL A 101 11.34 -1.68 -4.84
C VAL A 101 10.65 -2.86 -4.15
N PHE A 102 11.20 -4.07 -4.26
CA PHE A 102 10.65 -5.26 -3.60
C PHE A 102 10.57 -5.11 -2.08
N SER A 103 11.61 -4.52 -1.47
CA SER A 103 11.63 -4.22 -0.04
C SER A 103 10.46 -3.36 0.40
N ILE A 104 10.28 -2.22 -0.27
CA ILE A 104 9.25 -1.25 0.08
C ILE A 104 7.86 -1.84 -0.13
N PHE A 105 7.64 -2.51 -1.27
CA PHE A 105 6.37 -3.18 -1.57
C PHE A 105 6.03 -4.28 -0.56
N THR A 106 7.01 -5.06 -0.13
CA THR A 106 6.78 -6.12 0.87
C THR A 106 6.35 -5.51 2.21
N VAL A 107 7.09 -4.50 2.70
CA VAL A 107 6.76 -3.85 3.97
C VAL A 107 5.41 -3.14 3.90
N SER A 108 5.15 -2.44 2.79
CA SER A 108 3.91 -1.67 2.63
C SER A 108 2.68 -2.57 2.59
N THR A 109 2.72 -3.67 1.84
CA THR A 109 1.59 -4.59 1.73
C THR A 109 1.36 -5.34 3.04
N ILE A 110 2.41 -5.78 3.73
CA ILE A 110 2.26 -6.38 5.07
C ILE A 110 1.63 -5.38 6.03
N ALA A 111 2.14 -4.15 6.07
CA ALA A 111 1.63 -3.11 6.96
C ALA A 111 0.15 -2.81 6.68
N MET A 112 -0.24 -2.66 5.41
CA MET A 112 -1.62 -2.34 5.02
C MET A 112 -2.60 -3.51 5.23
N LEU A 113 -2.17 -4.76 5.04
CA LEU A 113 -3.04 -5.93 5.24
C LEU A 113 -3.27 -6.27 6.71
N ILE A 114 -2.32 -5.96 7.60
CA ILE A 114 -2.49 -6.21 9.04
C ILE A 114 -3.70 -5.45 9.59
N PHE A 115 -3.95 -4.23 9.12
CA PHE A 115 -5.08 -3.41 9.56
C PHE A 115 -6.45 -4.10 9.39
N PRO A 116 -6.90 -4.49 8.17
CA PRO A 116 -8.18 -5.16 7.97
C PRO A 116 -8.20 -6.59 8.53
N ILE A 117 -7.07 -7.31 8.53
CA ILE A 117 -7.00 -8.68 9.08
C ILE A 117 -7.28 -8.65 10.59
N MET A 118 -6.66 -7.72 11.32
CA MET A 118 -6.85 -7.63 12.76
C MET A 118 -8.28 -7.22 13.12
N GLY A 119 -8.86 -6.26 12.40
CA GLY A 119 -10.26 -5.89 12.60
C GLY A 119 -11.21 -7.05 12.33
N GLY A 120 -10.98 -7.81 11.25
CA GLY A 120 -11.73 -9.02 10.94
C GLY A 120 -11.64 -10.07 12.05
N ILE A 121 -10.45 -10.34 12.59
CA ILE A 121 -10.24 -11.32 13.67
C ILE A 121 -11.00 -10.92 14.94
N VAL A 122 -10.87 -9.68 15.40
CA VAL A 122 -11.50 -9.22 16.65
C VAL A 122 -13.02 -9.39 16.61
N ILE A 123 -13.63 -9.07 15.47
CA ILE A 123 -15.08 -9.21 15.29
C ILE A 123 -15.49 -10.66 15.08
N THR A 124 -14.68 -11.45 14.37
CA THR A 124 -14.91 -12.89 14.22
C THR A 124 -14.95 -13.61 15.56
N LEU A 125 -14.09 -13.23 16.51
CA LEU A 125 -14.08 -13.79 17.86
C LEU A 125 -15.36 -13.49 18.65
N ARG A 126 -16.09 -12.43 18.31
CA ARG A 126 -17.31 -12.02 19.02
C ARG A 126 -18.60 -12.48 18.34
N TYR A 127 -18.65 -12.39 17.01
CA TYR A 127 -19.88 -12.57 16.22
C TYR A 127 -19.78 -13.68 15.16
N GLY A 128 -18.60 -14.28 14.99
CA GLY A 128 -18.31 -15.20 13.88
C GLY A 128 -17.90 -14.48 12.59
N TRP A 129 -17.40 -15.25 11.62
CA TRP A 129 -16.95 -14.70 10.32
C TRP A 129 -18.13 -14.25 9.46
N ASN A 130 -19.24 -14.99 9.52
CA ASN A 130 -20.51 -14.74 8.84
C ASN A 130 -20.35 -14.22 7.40
N ALA A 131 -19.54 -14.90 6.59
CA ALA A 131 -19.48 -14.62 5.16
C ALA A 131 -20.77 -15.11 4.46
N PRO A 132 -21.44 -14.30 3.62
CA PRO A 132 -22.52 -14.80 2.79
C PRO A 132 -22.07 -15.97 1.92
N ILE A 133 -22.98 -16.92 1.73
CA ILE A 133 -22.78 -18.23 1.07
C ILE A 133 -22.14 -18.12 -0.33
N LEU A 134 -22.26 -16.96 -1.00
CA LEU A 134 -21.67 -16.69 -2.32
C LEU A 134 -20.18 -16.34 -2.32
N GLN A 135 -19.54 -16.10 -1.17
CA GLN A 135 -18.12 -15.79 -1.14
C GLN A 135 -17.28 -17.05 -1.12
N SER A 136 -16.99 -17.51 -2.34
CA SER A 136 -15.93 -18.47 -2.59
C SER A 136 -14.56 -17.92 -2.13
N ILE A 137 -13.65 -18.81 -1.75
CA ILE A 137 -12.22 -18.51 -1.53
C ILE A 137 -11.63 -17.68 -2.67
N VAL A 138 -12.15 -17.86 -3.89
CA VAL A 138 -11.78 -17.11 -5.10
C VAL A 138 -12.10 -15.61 -4.97
N ALA A 139 -13.23 -15.23 -4.37
CA ALA A 139 -13.59 -13.83 -4.15
C ALA A 139 -12.60 -13.13 -3.22
N LEU A 140 -12.29 -13.76 -2.09
CA LEU A 140 -11.29 -13.26 -1.14
C LEU A 140 -9.91 -13.14 -1.77
N PHE A 141 -9.50 -14.15 -2.56
CA PHE A 141 -8.23 -14.10 -3.28
C PHE A 141 -8.17 -12.92 -4.26
N LYS A 142 -9.23 -12.69 -5.05
CA LYS A 142 -9.31 -11.53 -5.96
C LYS A 142 -9.16 -10.21 -5.20
N ILE A 143 -9.86 -10.06 -4.08
CA ILE A 143 -9.80 -8.84 -3.26
C ILE A 143 -8.37 -8.63 -2.74
N LEU A 144 -7.72 -9.66 -2.20
CA LEU A 144 -6.35 -9.58 -1.69
C LEU A 144 -5.33 -9.22 -2.78
N VAL A 145 -5.50 -9.76 -3.99
CA VAL A 145 -4.64 -9.41 -5.13
C VAL A 145 -4.85 -7.95 -5.53
N CYS A 146 -6.10 -7.50 -5.60
CA CYS A 146 -6.41 -6.11 -5.95
C CYS A 146 -5.89 -5.11 -4.92
N THR A 147 -6.01 -5.42 -3.62
CA THR A 147 -5.50 -4.55 -2.55
C THR A 147 -3.98 -4.48 -2.57
N ALA A 148 -3.28 -5.61 -2.75
CA ALA A 148 -1.83 -5.62 -2.87
C ALA A 148 -1.34 -4.82 -4.09
N LEU A 149 -2.01 -4.96 -5.25
CA LEU A 149 -1.70 -4.18 -6.45
C LEU A 149 -1.93 -2.68 -6.24
N LEU A 150 -3.01 -2.32 -5.55
CA LEU A 150 -3.28 -0.92 -5.19
C LEU A 150 -2.16 -0.36 -4.32
N ASP A 151 -1.74 -1.10 -3.29
CA ASP A 151 -0.64 -0.70 -2.41
C ASP A 151 0.63 -0.45 -3.22
N PHE A 152 0.99 -1.36 -4.13
CA PHE A 152 2.15 -1.18 -5.00
C PHE A 152 2.07 0.10 -5.83
N VAL A 153 0.89 0.39 -6.40
CA VAL A 153 0.65 1.62 -7.16
C VAL A 153 0.84 2.86 -6.28
N ILE A 154 0.19 2.92 -5.13
CA ILE A 154 0.24 4.10 -4.25
C ILE A 154 1.66 4.31 -3.71
N PHE A 155 2.30 3.26 -3.20
CA PHE A 155 3.63 3.36 -2.61
C PHE A 155 4.75 3.47 -3.66
N SER A 156 4.49 3.21 -4.94
CA SER A 156 5.45 3.53 -6.01
C SER A 156 5.76 5.03 -6.12
N VAL A 157 4.80 5.90 -5.73
CA VAL A 157 5.01 7.36 -5.67
C VAL A 157 6.09 7.74 -4.66
N ILE A 158 6.19 7.00 -3.54
CA ILE A 158 7.25 7.19 -2.54
C ILE A 158 8.61 6.87 -3.15
N ILE A 159 8.71 5.79 -3.94
CA ILE A 159 9.96 5.40 -4.61
C ILE A 159 10.38 6.48 -5.60
N PHE A 160 9.43 7.00 -6.38
CA PHE A 160 9.65 8.07 -7.34
C PHE A 160 10.23 9.32 -6.68
N PHE A 161 9.57 9.84 -5.62
CA PHE A 161 10.09 11.00 -4.89
C PHE A 161 11.40 10.70 -4.16
N GLY A 162 11.54 9.48 -3.62
CA GLY A 162 12.77 8.93 -3.06
C GLY A 162 13.99 9.18 -3.95
N VAL A 163 13.86 8.77 -5.21
CA VAL A 163 14.91 8.89 -6.21
C VAL A 163 15.16 10.34 -6.64
N ILE A 164 14.13 11.18 -6.71
CA ILE A 164 14.26 12.58 -7.13
C ILE A 164 14.98 13.40 -6.06
N PHE A 165 14.46 13.39 -4.84
CA PHE A 165 14.93 14.29 -3.79
C PHE A 165 16.16 13.78 -3.06
N ARG A 166 16.30 12.46 -2.89
CA ARG A 166 17.44 11.81 -2.20
C ARG A 166 17.66 12.31 -0.75
N ASP A 167 16.61 12.87 -0.14
CA ASP A 167 16.63 13.47 1.20
C ASP A 167 15.38 13.01 1.96
N THR A 168 15.55 12.59 3.22
CA THR A 168 14.47 12.11 4.06
C THR A 168 13.32 13.10 4.19
N VAL A 169 13.59 14.37 4.48
CA VAL A 169 12.51 15.33 4.77
C VAL A 169 11.69 15.64 3.52
N ARG A 170 12.38 15.87 2.39
CA ARG A 170 11.75 16.22 1.11
C ARG A 170 10.96 15.05 0.51
N THR A 171 11.46 13.83 0.67
CA THR A 171 10.78 12.63 0.19
C THR A 171 9.49 12.37 0.95
N VAL A 172 9.53 12.49 2.28
CA VAL A 172 8.34 12.33 3.13
C VAL A 172 7.32 13.43 2.83
N SER A 173 7.72 14.70 2.82
CA SER A 173 6.78 15.79 2.58
C SER A 173 6.11 15.67 1.21
N ALA A 174 6.87 15.48 0.14
CA ALA A 174 6.31 15.38 -1.21
C ALA A 174 5.38 14.18 -1.38
N SER A 175 5.76 13.01 -0.85
CA SER A 175 4.94 11.81 -0.96
C SER A 175 3.64 11.91 -0.15
N VAL A 176 3.71 12.35 1.11
CA VAL A 176 2.52 12.52 1.96
C VAL A 176 1.59 13.57 1.39
N ILE A 177 2.10 14.71 0.93
CA ILE A 177 1.29 15.75 0.29
C ILE A 177 0.58 15.19 -0.96
N THR A 178 1.31 14.46 -1.81
CA THR A 178 0.74 13.88 -3.03
C THR A 178 -0.34 12.84 -2.73
N ILE A 179 -0.10 11.95 -1.78
CA ILE A 179 -1.06 10.92 -1.37
C ILE A 179 -2.27 11.56 -0.68
N PHE A 180 -2.06 12.61 0.12
CA PHE A 180 -3.13 13.38 0.75
C PHE A 180 -4.03 14.08 -0.28
N PHE A 181 -3.46 14.77 -1.28
CA PHE A 181 -4.25 15.36 -2.36
C PHE A 181 -4.99 14.30 -3.18
N ASN A 182 -4.38 13.13 -3.38
CA ASN A 182 -5.03 12.02 -4.06
C ASN A 182 -6.23 11.46 -3.26
N ALA A 183 -6.11 11.41 -1.93
CA ALA A 183 -7.20 11.08 -1.01
C ALA A 183 -8.33 12.12 -1.04
N LEU A 184 -7.98 13.41 -0.98
CA LEU A 184 -8.95 14.51 -1.09
C LEU A 184 -9.68 14.49 -2.45
N TYR A 185 -8.95 14.20 -3.52
CA TYR A 185 -9.55 14.06 -4.84
C TYR A 185 -10.64 12.99 -4.83
N LEU A 186 -10.38 11.83 -4.23
CA LEU A 186 -11.37 10.77 -4.15
C LEU A 186 -12.59 11.13 -3.30
N SER A 187 -12.41 11.86 -2.19
CA SER A 187 -13.51 12.23 -1.29
C SER A 187 -14.43 13.31 -1.88
N TYR A 188 -13.86 14.30 -2.56
CA TYR A 188 -14.62 15.47 -3.06
C TYR A 188 -14.98 15.41 -4.54
N ALA A 189 -14.41 14.50 -5.33
CA ALA A 189 -14.65 14.53 -6.76
C ALA A 189 -16.09 14.18 -7.16
N SER A 190 -16.87 13.50 -6.29
CA SER A 190 -18.31 13.29 -6.52
C SER A 190 -19.07 14.61 -6.53
N ASP A 191 -18.72 15.49 -5.60
CA ASP A 191 -19.38 16.78 -5.41
C ASP A 191 -18.92 17.80 -6.46
N LEU A 192 -17.65 17.69 -6.85
CA LEU A 192 -17.01 18.54 -7.87
C LEU A 192 -17.25 18.08 -9.32
N LYS A 193 -18.01 17.00 -9.54
CA LYS A 193 -18.31 16.41 -10.87
C LYS A 193 -17.08 16.13 -11.74
N VAL A 194 -15.93 15.85 -11.12
CA VAL A 194 -14.67 15.58 -11.83
C VAL A 194 -14.61 14.09 -12.22
N PRO A 195 -14.01 13.70 -13.36
CA PRO A 195 -13.93 12.29 -13.75
C PRO A 195 -13.11 11.45 -12.75
N ILE A 196 -13.81 10.63 -11.97
CA ILE A 196 -13.20 9.69 -10.98
C ILE A 196 -13.07 8.27 -11.56
N SER A 197 -13.60 8.02 -12.75
CA SER A 197 -13.80 6.67 -13.30
C SER A 197 -12.51 5.83 -13.37
N MET A 198 -11.35 6.47 -13.57
CA MET A 198 -10.05 5.80 -13.65
C MET A 198 -9.20 5.89 -12.36
N HIS A 199 -9.76 6.37 -11.25
CA HIS A 199 -9.02 6.43 -10.00
C HIS A 199 -8.83 5.01 -9.41
N PRO A 200 -7.58 4.57 -9.10
CA PRO A 200 -7.32 3.21 -8.60
C PRO A 200 -8.15 2.82 -7.38
N MET A 201 -8.33 3.74 -6.42
CA MET A 201 -9.07 3.48 -5.19
C MET A 201 -10.57 3.35 -5.46
N ARG A 202 -11.14 4.17 -6.37
CA ARG A 202 -12.54 4.00 -6.79
C ARG A 202 -12.74 2.67 -7.50
N LEU A 203 -11.82 2.27 -8.37
CA LEU A 203 -11.89 0.98 -9.06
C LEU A 203 -11.85 -0.18 -8.05
N LEU A 204 -11.01 -0.12 -7.00
CA LEU A 204 -11.04 -1.10 -5.92
C LEU A 204 -12.42 -1.16 -5.23
N ARG A 205 -13.04 -0.01 -4.93
CA ARG A 205 -14.40 0.03 -4.36
C ARG A 205 -15.44 -0.63 -5.25
N THR A 206 -15.30 -0.50 -6.58
CA THR A 206 -16.17 -1.20 -7.53
C THR A 206 -15.95 -2.72 -7.55
N VAL A 207 -14.71 -3.19 -7.34
CA VAL A 207 -14.39 -4.62 -7.22
C VAL A 207 -14.96 -5.19 -5.92
N LEU A 208 -14.86 -4.46 -4.81
CA LEU A 208 -15.39 -4.88 -3.51
C LEU A 208 -16.93 -5.03 -3.51
N THR A 209 -17.64 -4.18 -4.26
CA THR A 209 -19.12 -4.19 -4.33
C THR A 209 -19.67 -5.23 -5.30
N ASN A 210 -19.17 -5.27 -6.54
CA ASN A 210 -19.77 -6.07 -7.62
C ASN A 210 -19.07 -7.42 -7.84
N ASN A 211 -17.83 -7.59 -7.34
CA ASN A 211 -17.05 -8.83 -7.38
C ASN A 211 -17.01 -9.55 -8.75
N SER A 212 -17.09 -8.80 -9.86
CA SER A 212 -17.11 -9.37 -11.20
C SER A 212 -15.71 -9.67 -11.74
N TRP A 213 -15.58 -10.70 -12.58
CA TRP A 213 -14.31 -11.04 -13.24
C TRP A 213 -13.80 -9.93 -14.17
N TYR A 214 -14.72 -9.26 -14.87
CA TYR A 214 -14.39 -8.15 -15.76
C TYR A 214 -13.73 -6.99 -14.99
N GLN A 215 -14.32 -6.55 -13.88
CA GLN A 215 -13.75 -5.47 -13.07
C GLN A 215 -12.40 -5.85 -12.46
N PHE A 216 -12.23 -7.10 -12.03
CA PHE A 216 -10.96 -7.61 -11.52
C PHE A 216 -9.84 -7.50 -12.58
N VAL A 217 -10.09 -7.94 -13.81
CA VAL A 217 -9.12 -7.88 -14.91
C VAL A 217 -8.81 -6.43 -15.29
N MET A 218 -9.84 -5.60 -15.44
CA MET A 218 -9.68 -4.18 -15.80
C MET A 218 -8.87 -3.42 -14.75
N PHE A 219 -9.17 -3.63 -13.46
CA PHE A 219 -8.40 -3.05 -12.36
C PHE A 219 -6.93 -3.49 -12.39
N SER A 220 -6.69 -4.79 -12.57
CA SER A 220 -5.35 -5.36 -12.55
C SER A 220 -4.49 -4.83 -13.70
N LEU A 221 -5.04 -4.79 -14.92
CA LEU A 221 -4.34 -4.23 -16.08
C LEU A 221 -3.99 -2.76 -15.89
N TYR A 222 -4.96 -1.95 -15.44
CA TYR A 222 -4.74 -0.53 -15.19
C TYR A 222 -3.64 -0.30 -14.14
N SER A 223 -3.69 -1.06 -13.05
CA SER A 223 -2.70 -0.98 -11.96
C SER A 223 -1.30 -1.38 -12.43
N ILE A 224 -1.18 -2.45 -13.23
CA ILE A 224 0.11 -2.90 -13.79
C ILE A 224 0.69 -1.85 -14.73
N VAL A 225 -0.12 -1.28 -15.62
CA VAL A 225 0.34 -0.23 -16.55
C VAL A 225 0.84 0.98 -15.77
N LEU A 226 0.05 1.49 -14.82
CA LEU A 226 0.43 2.69 -14.05
C LEU A 226 1.67 2.43 -13.16
N LEU A 227 1.73 1.27 -12.51
CA LEU A 227 2.91 0.83 -11.76
C LEU A 227 4.16 0.78 -12.64
N SER A 228 4.04 0.18 -13.83
CA SER A 228 5.16 0.05 -14.78
C SER A 228 5.68 1.41 -15.23
N VAL A 229 4.79 2.36 -15.54
CA VAL A 229 5.16 3.73 -15.94
C VAL A 229 5.92 4.43 -14.82
N ILE A 230 5.40 4.42 -13.59
CA ILE A 230 6.04 5.10 -12.45
C ILE A 230 7.42 4.48 -12.16
N LEU A 231 7.52 3.15 -12.14
CA LEU A 231 8.79 2.46 -11.87
C LEU A 231 9.82 2.65 -12.98
N LEU A 232 9.40 2.66 -14.25
CA LEU A 232 10.30 2.93 -15.39
C LEU A 232 10.86 4.34 -15.35
N VAL A 233 10.00 5.34 -15.09
CA VAL A 233 10.45 6.73 -14.93
C VAL A 233 11.40 6.85 -13.73
N SER A 234 11.04 6.25 -12.59
CA SER A 234 11.88 6.22 -11.39
C SER A 234 13.25 5.59 -11.66
N TYR A 235 13.30 4.47 -12.38
CA TYR A 235 14.53 3.79 -12.73
C TYR A 235 15.40 4.61 -13.69
N ASN A 236 14.79 5.26 -14.68
CA ASN A 236 15.51 6.12 -15.63
C ASN A 236 16.18 7.29 -14.94
N ILE A 237 15.51 7.91 -13.96
CA ILE A 237 16.10 8.96 -13.11
C ILE A 237 17.23 8.35 -12.27
N PHE A 238 16.97 7.25 -11.56
CA PHE A 238 17.96 6.60 -10.69
C PHE A 238 19.24 6.19 -11.42
N ARG A 239 19.11 5.69 -12.67
CA ARG A 239 20.25 5.29 -13.49
C ARG A 239 21.18 6.46 -13.81
N LYS A 240 20.61 7.64 -14.05
CA LYS A 240 21.35 8.86 -14.42
C LYS A 240 21.82 9.67 -13.19
N CYS A 241 21.27 9.40 -12.01
CA CYS A 241 21.67 10.09 -10.79
C CYS A 241 23.14 9.84 -10.42
N GLU A 242 23.81 10.92 -10.06
CA GLU A 242 25.05 10.87 -9.28
C GLU A 242 24.70 10.58 -7.81
N LEU A 243 25.27 9.51 -7.28
CA LEU A 243 25.13 9.11 -5.89
C LEU A 243 26.43 9.55 -5.19
N LYS A 244 26.35 10.60 -4.38
CA LYS A 244 27.46 11.15 -3.58
C LYS A 244 27.44 10.57 -2.16
#